data_AF-A0A362XE72-F1
#
_entry.id   AF-A0A362XE72-F1
#
_cell.length_a   1.000
_cell.length_b   1.000
_cell.length_c   1.000
_cell.angle_alpha   90.00
_cell.angle_beta   90.00
_cell.angle_gamma   90.00
#
_symmetry.space_group_name_H-M   'P 1'
#
loop_
_entity.id
_entity.type
_entity.pdbx_description
1 polymer ?
#
loop_
_entity_poly.entity_id
_entity_poly.type
_entity_poly.pdbx_seq_one_letter_code
_entity_poly.pdbx_strand_id
1 'polypeptide(L)'
;MLLFPLNLSAQAWAKDILASSIGYHDPENKWEQFSGAFTIQVTSKDKPSFSREVMIDLPQEYFELIETRGNDIKTYRIDKGKYATEDSLVQARTLKLRDYHTYLYGLPMKLKDPGAQIDPKTERVVFHGKESIRMRVTYDPSVGSDTWYFYFNPENYALIAYQFYHNEAIGDGEYILLEEIETIEGIKMPKIRSWYYNNDGSYIGTDELLIGRDSSNR
;
A
#
# COMPACT_ATOMS: atom_id res chain seq x y z
N MET A 1 -5.08 -6.88 -50.72
CA MET A 1 -4.97 -5.73 -49.81
C MET A 1 -5.70 -6.12 -48.52
N LEU A 2 -4.96 -6.65 -47.54
CA LEU A 2 -5.51 -7.08 -46.25
C LEU A 2 -5.61 -5.85 -45.34
N LEU A 3 -6.83 -5.40 -45.06
CA LEU A 3 -7.12 -4.38 -44.06
C LEU A 3 -7.02 -5.03 -42.68
N PHE A 4 -5.96 -4.71 -41.93
CA PHE A 4 -5.92 -4.98 -40.49
C PHE A 4 -6.89 -4.03 -39.79
N PRO A 5 -7.78 -4.52 -38.90
CA PRO A 5 -8.55 -3.64 -38.06
C PRO A 5 -7.59 -2.92 -37.11
N LEU A 6 -7.58 -1.58 -37.16
CA LEU A 6 -7.03 -0.78 -36.08
C LEU A 6 -7.87 -1.09 -34.83
N ASN A 7 -7.31 -1.87 -33.90
CA ASN A 7 -7.81 -1.90 -32.53
C ASN A 7 -7.52 -0.53 -31.91
N LEU A 8 -8.47 0.40 -32.03
CA LEU A 8 -8.53 1.55 -31.13
C LEU A 8 -8.88 1.01 -29.75
N SER A 9 -7.85 0.72 -28.94
CA SER A 9 -8.07 0.58 -27.51
C SER A 9 -8.55 1.93 -26.98
N ALA A 10 -9.76 1.99 -26.44
CA ALA A 10 -10.24 3.19 -25.76
C ALA A 10 -9.29 3.48 -24.59
N GLN A 11 -8.74 4.70 -24.54
CA GLN A 11 -7.87 5.10 -23.44
C GLN A 11 -8.67 5.11 -22.14
N ALA A 12 -8.24 4.31 -21.17
CA ALA A 12 -8.90 4.24 -19.87
C ALA A 12 -8.50 5.47 -19.02
N TRP A 13 -9.50 6.11 -18.43
CA TRP A 13 -9.29 7.26 -17.55
C TRP A 13 -8.95 6.80 -16.15
N ALA A 14 -7.94 7.43 -15.54
CA ALA A 14 -7.43 7.02 -14.23
C ALA A 14 -8.50 7.01 -13.13
N LYS A 15 -9.44 7.96 -13.19
CA LYS A 15 -10.64 8.01 -12.33
C LYS A 15 -11.42 6.69 -12.35
N ASP A 16 -11.70 6.15 -13.54
CA ASP A 16 -12.57 4.99 -13.69
C ASP A 16 -11.84 3.71 -13.26
N ILE A 17 -10.53 3.65 -13.53
CA ILE A 17 -9.64 2.59 -13.06
C ILE A 17 -9.56 2.58 -11.53
N LEU A 18 -9.33 3.75 -10.91
CA LEU A 18 -9.26 3.87 -9.46
C LEU A 18 -10.59 3.50 -8.81
N ALA A 19 -11.73 3.98 -9.33
CA ALA A 19 -13.05 3.63 -8.82
C ALA A 19 -13.31 2.11 -8.90
N SER A 20 -12.93 1.48 -10.01
CA SER A 20 -13.06 0.02 -10.20
C SER A 20 -12.16 -0.76 -9.23
N SER A 21 -10.94 -0.29 -9.03
CA SER A 21 -9.99 -0.90 -8.08
C SER A 21 -10.47 -0.78 -6.64
N ILE A 22 -10.98 0.40 -6.25
CA ILE A 22 -11.61 0.59 -4.94
C ILE A 22 -12.82 -0.33 -4.78
N GLY A 23 -13.68 -0.48 -5.79
CA GLY A 23 -14.80 -1.42 -5.73
C GLY A 23 -14.37 -2.89 -5.58
N TYR A 24 -13.21 -3.26 -6.12
CA TYR A 24 -12.62 -4.58 -5.88
C TYR A 24 -12.15 -4.74 -4.43
N HIS A 25 -11.40 -3.76 -3.92
CA HIS A 25 -10.71 -3.82 -2.62
C HIS A 25 -11.61 -3.50 -1.42
N ASP A 26 -12.60 -2.65 -1.60
CA ASP A 26 -13.53 -2.18 -0.57
C ASP A 26 -14.97 -2.15 -1.14
N PRO A 27 -15.58 -3.33 -1.39
CA PRO A 27 -16.88 -3.43 -2.04
C PRO A 27 -18.03 -2.81 -1.22
N GLU A 28 -17.83 -2.64 0.09
CA GLU A 28 -18.84 -2.14 1.03
C GLU A 28 -18.54 -0.71 1.52
N ASN A 29 -17.52 -0.05 0.97
CA ASN A 29 -17.06 1.30 1.35
C ASN A 29 -16.75 1.44 2.86
N LYS A 30 -16.10 0.42 3.42
CA LYS A 30 -15.76 0.31 4.85
C LYS A 30 -14.47 1.01 5.22
N TRP A 31 -13.63 1.43 4.26
CA TRP A 31 -12.30 1.97 4.58
C TRP A 31 -12.36 3.16 5.54
N GLU A 32 -13.26 4.12 5.36
CA GLU A 32 -13.37 5.28 6.27
C GLU A 32 -13.81 4.90 7.70
N GLN A 33 -14.41 3.72 7.87
CA GLN A 33 -14.84 3.17 9.16
C GLN A 33 -13.95 2.02 9.62
N PHE A 34 -12.78 1.84 9.00
CA PHE A 34 -11.90 0.72 9.31
C PHE A 34 -11.43 0.80 10.76
N SER A 35 -11.71 -0.27 11.50
CA SER A 35 -11.24 -0.53 12.85
C SER A 35 -10.85 -1.99 12.96
N GLY A 36 -9.58 -2.29 12.76
CA GLY A 36 -9.09 -3.66 12.67
C GLY A 36 -7.67 -3.83 13.20
N ALA A 37 -7.29 -5.10 13.42
CA ALA A 37 -5.94 -5.47 13.80
C ALA A 37 -5.42 -6.60 12.91
N PHE A 38 -4.12 -6.57 12.61
CA PHE A 38 -3.48 -7.60 11.82
C PHE A 38 -2.02 -7.78 12.21
N THR A 39 -1.51 -8.99 11.99
CA THR A 39 -0.11 -9.34 12.21
C THR A 39 0.61 -9.44 10.87
N ILE A 40 1.76 -8.76 10.78
CA ILE A 40 2.68 -8.82 9.65
C ILE A 40 3.93 -9.58 10.09
N GLN A 41 4.32 -10.58 9.32
CA GLN A 41 5.66 -11.15 9.36
C GLN A 41 6.54 -10.43 8.36
N VAL A 42 7.59 -9.80 8.85
CA VAL A 42 8.58 -9.12 8.00
C VAL A 42 9.79 -10.02 7.85
N THR A 43 10.19 -10.23 6.61
CA THR A 43 11.40 -10.95 6.22
C THR A 43 12.31 -10.03 5.43
N SER A 44 13.61 -10.26 5.48
CA SER A 44 14.59 -9.50 4.71
C SER A 44 15.73 -10.42 4.32
N LYS A 45 16.38 -10.13 3.20
CA LYS A 45 17.45 -10.99 2.66
C LYS A 45 18.56 -11.29 3.68
N ASP A 46 18.98 -10.28 4.44
CA ASP A 46 20.20 -10.33 5.28
C ASP A 46 19.95 -10.07 6.77
N LYS A 47 18.68 -10.01 7.21
CA LYS A 47 18.33 -9.67 8.60
C LYS A 47 17.36 -10.70 9.19
N PRO A 48 17.45 -10.99 10.50
CA PRO A 48 16.47 -11.84 11.16
C PRO A 48 15.06 -11.30 10.97
N SER A 49 14.15 -12.21 10.64
CA SER A 49 12.72 -11.92 10.53
C SER A 49 12.16 -11.43 11.86
N PHE A 50 11.11 -10.61 11.79
CA PHE A 50 10.45 -10.04 12.96
C PHE A 50 8.97 -9.85 12.66
N SER A 51 8.14 -9.75 13.69
CA SER A 51 6.70 -9.54 13.52
C SER A 51 6.26 -8.15 13.98
N ARG A 52 5.15 -7.71 13.42
CA ARG A 52 4.43 -6.50 13.84
C ARG A 52 2.96 -6.83 14.03
N GLU A 53 2.42 -6.54 15.19
CA GLU A 53 0.97 -6.43 15.38
C GLU A 53 0.58 -4.97 15.16
N VAL A 54 -0.30 -4.72 14.20
CA VAL A 54 -0.75 -3.38 13.82
C VAL A 54 -2.24 -3.27 14.12
N MET A 55 -2.63 -2.21 14.81
CA MET A 55 -4.01 -1.87 15.10
C MET A 55 -4.28 -0.47 14.58
N ILE A 56 -5.33 -0.34 13.77
CA ILE A 56 -5.78 0.94 13.22
C ILE A 56 -7.28 1.04 13.50
N ASP A 57 -7.69 2.14 14.10
CA ASP A 57 -9.09 2.55 14.21
C ASP A 57 -9.17 4.00 13.72
N LEU A 58 -9.62 4.16 12.48
CA LEU A 58 -9.69 5.46 11.80
C LEU A 58 -10.74 6.37 12.47
N PRO A 59 -11.96 5.91 12.80
CA PRO A 59 -12.94 6.75 13.49
C PRO A 59 -12.48 7.28 14.85
N GLN A 60 -11.71 6.50 15.61
CA GLN A 60 -11.20 6.92 16.91
C GLN A 60 -9.81 7.58 16.84
N GLU A 61 -9.23 7.75 15.65
CA GLU A 61 -7.87 8.27 15.46
C GLU A 61 -6.84 7.52 16.33
N TYR A 62 -6.99 6.19 16.40
CA TYR A 62 -6.15 5.31 17.19
C TYR A 62 -5.21 4.50 16.30
N PHE A 63 -3.95 4.44 16.71
CA PHE A 63 -2.95 3.57 16.11
C PHE A 63 -2.08 2.96 17.19
N GLU A 64 -1.86 1.65 17.09
CA GLU A 64 -0.87 0.94 17.87
C GLU A 64 -0.09 -0.04 17.00
N LEU A 65 1.21 -0.10 17.23
CA LEU A 65 2.10 -1.08 16.62
C LEU A 65 2.98 -1.69 17.69
N ILE A 66 2.96 -3.02 17.79
CA ILE A 66 3.87 -3.81 18.62
C ILE A 66 4.83 -4.53 17.69
N GLU A 67 6.12 -4.20 17.77
CA GLU A 67 7.18 -4.85 17.00
C GLU A 67 7.96 -5.81 17.90
N THR A 68 8.07 -7.07 17.48
CA THR A 68 8.76 -8.13 18.22
C THR A 68 9.93 -8.67 17.42
N ARG A 69 11.15 -8.46 17.92
CA ARG A 69 12.44 -8.91 17.36
C ARG A 69 13.15 -9.84 18.35
N GLY A 70 12.87 -11.15 18.25
CA GLY A 70 13.35 -12.10 19.26
C GLY A 70 12.79 -11.74 20.63
N ASN A 71 13.66 -11.33 21.57
CA ASN A 71 13.25 -10.91 22.91
C ASN A 71 13.03 -9.38 23.05
N ASP A 72 13.33 -8.59 22.02
CA ASP A 72 13.10 -7.12 22.01
C ASP A 72 11.66 -6.84 21.56
N ILE A 73 10.88 -6.16 22.40
CA ILE A 73 9.50 -5.77 22.13
C ILE A 73 9.39 -4.25 22.25
N LYS A 74 8.86 -3.60 21.21
CA LYS A 74 8.64 -2.16 21.17
C LYS A 74 7.20 -1.84 20.81
N THR A 75 6.59 -0.95 21.59
CA THR A 75 5.23 -0.47 21.37
C THR A 75 5.25 1.00 20.94
N TYR A 76 4.52 1.30 19.88
CA TYR A 76 4.31 2.65 19.36
C TYR A 76 2.80 2.90 19.36
N ARG A 77 2.34 3.90 20.12
CA ARG A 77 0.90 4.15 20.26
C ARG A 77 0.58 5.64 20.27
N ILE A 78 -0.46 5.98 19.53
CA ILE A 78 -1.09 7.31 19.53
C ILE A 78 -2.61 7.13 19.53
N ASP A 79 -3.29 7.87 20.42
CA ASP A 79 -4.74 7.85 20.60
C ASP A 79 -5.22 9.31 20.61
N LYS A 80 -5.94 9.73 19.56
CA LYS A 80 -6.46 11.10 19.41
C LYS A 80 -5.38 12.17 19.66
N GLY A 81 -4.22 11.97 19.03
CA GLY A 81 -3.05 12.84 19.16
C GLY A 81 -2.24 12.68 20.45
N LYS A 82 -2.66 11.83 21.40
CA LYS A 82 -1.93 11.58 22.65
C LYS A 82 -1.03 10.36 22.51
N TYR A 83 0.27 10.56 22.71
CA TYR A 83 1.25 9.50 22.68
C TYR A 83 1.29 8.74 24.02
N ALA A 84 1.66 7.47 23.98
CA ALA A 84 1.89 6.67 25.19
C ALA A 84 3.21 7.02 25.92
N THR A 85 4.01 7.94 25.37
CA THR A 85 5.34 8.31 25.87
C THR A 85 5.61 9.79 25.61
N GLU A 86 6.44 10.39 26.47
CA GLU A 86 6.94 11.77 26.32
C GLU A 86 8.24 11.84 25.48
N ASP A 87 8.82 10.70 25.09
CA ASP A 87 10.03 10.67 24.26
C ASP A 87 9.72 11.12 22.83
N SER A 88 10.19 12.32 22.46
CA SER A 88 9.95 12.93 21.14
C SER A 88 10.45 12.09 19.96
N LEU A 89 11.51 11.29 20.12
CA LEU A 89 12.00 10.41 19.04
C LEU A 89 11.03 9.25 18.82
N VAL A 90 10.49 8.70 19.90
CA VAL A 90 9.46 7.64 19.82
C VAL A 90 8.15 8.21 19.28
N GLN A 91 7.77 9.43 19.65
CA GLN A 91 6.59 10.11 19.07
C GLN A 91 6.74 10.31 17.55
N ALA A 92 7.87 10.84 17.09
CA ALA A 92 8.16 11.01 15.67
C ALA A 92 8.17 9.66 14.92
N ARG A 93 8.72 8.62 15.54
CA ARG A 93 8.69 7.25 14.99
C ARG A 93 7.27 6.69 14.91
N THR A 94 6.44 6.94 15.93
CA THR A 94 5.04 6.51 15.99
C THR A 94 4.23 7.11 14.84
N LEU A 95 4.37 8.41 14.59
CA LEU A 95 3.70 9.06 13.45
C LEU A 95 4.10 8.45 12.11
N LYS A 96 5.41 8.27 11.86
CA LYS A 96 5.90 7.65 10.63
C LYS A 96 5.34 6.25 10.44
N LEU A 97 5.29 5.45 11.51
CA LEU A 97 4.74 4.10 11.45
C LEU A 97 3.23 4.11 11.21
N ARG A 98 2.48 5.00 11.85
CA ARG A 98 1.04 5.20 11.60
C ARG A 98 0.79 5.51 10.13
N ASP A 99 1.47 6.54 9.62
CA ASP A 99 1.25 7.03 8.26
C ASP A 99 1.62 5.97 7.23
N TYR A 100 2.75 5.29 7.42
CA TYR A 100 3.21 4.20 6.57
C TYR A 100 2.22 3.04 6.51
N HIS A 101 1.80 2.48 7.65
CA HIS A 101 0.92 1.30 7.64
C HIS A 101 -0.50 1.68 7.21
N THR A 102 -1.02 2.84 7.63
CA THR A 102 -2.34 3.31 7.19
C THR A 102 -2.38 3.57 5.69
N TYR A 103 -1.30 4.11 5.11
CA TYR A 103 -1.21 4.30 3.67
C TYR A 103 -1.14 2.95 2.94
N LEU A 104 -0.16 2.09 3.23
CA LEU A 104 0.05 0.84 2.48
C LEU A 104 -1.11 -0.16 2.57
N TYR A 105 -1.77 -0.25 3.72
CA TYR A 105 -2.89 -1.16 3.92
C TYR A 105 -4.24 -0.53 3.55
N GLY A 106 -4.26 0.78 3.30
CA GLY A 106 -5.39 1.51 2.75
C GLY A 106 -5.37 1.69 1.24
N LEU A 107 -4.32 1.25 0.54
CA LEU A 107 -4.30 1.27 -0.92
C LEU A 107 -5.33 0.27 -1.49
N PRO A 108 -6.05 0.62 -2.56
CA PRO A 108 -5.98 1.86 -3.34
C PRO A 108 -6.85 3.02 -2.82
N MET A 109 -7.66 2.83 -1.76
CA MET A 109 -8.59 3.85 -1.24
C MET A 109 -7.87 5.16 -0.88
N LYS A 110 -6.65 5.08 -0.35
CA LYS A 110 -5.80 6.23 0.01
C LYS A 110 -5.39 7.11 -1.17
N LEU A 111 -5.55 6.66 -2.41
CA LEU A 111 -5.33 7.50 -3.59
C LEU A 111 -6.42 8.56 -3.81
N LYS A 112 -7.51 8.51 -3.03
CA LYS A 112 -8.54 9.56 -2.98
C LYS A 112 -8.20 10.68 -1.99
N ASP A 113 -7.15 10.52 -1.18
CA ASP A 113 -6.82 11.49 -0.15
C ASP A 113 -6.43 12.85 -0.74
N PRO A 114 -6.72 13.96 -0.04
CA PRO A 114 -6.23 15.27 -0.44
C PRO A 114 -4.71 15.27 -0.62
N GLY A 115 -4.24 15.87 -1.71
CA GLY A 115 -2.81 15.97 -2.03
C GLY A 115 -2.32 14.91 -3.03
N ALA A 116 -3.09 13.84 -3.30
CA ALA A 116 -2.82 12.94 -4.41
C ALA A 116 -3.12 13.61 -5.76
N GLN A 117 -2.15 13.62 -6.67
CA GLN A 117 -2.25 14.19 -8.01
C GLN A 117 -2.13 13.06 -9.02
N ILE A 118 -3.28 12.57 -9.47
CA ILE A 118 -3.37 11.44 -10.41
C ILE A 118 -3.32 11.99 -11.83
N ASP A 119 -2.40 11.46 -12.65
CA ASP A 119 -2.42 11.75 -14.08
C ASP A 119 -3.74 11.22 -14.68
N PRO A 120 -4.52 12.04 -15.40
CA PRO A 120 -5.80 11.58 -15.94
C PRO A 120 -5.68 10.38 -16.88
N LYS A 121 -4.51 10.18 -17.51
CA LYS A 121 -4.29 9.10 -18.47
C LYS A 121 -3.63 7.89 -17.81
N THR A 122 -4.08 6.71 -18.24
CA THR A 122 -3.43 5.45 -17.92
C THR A 122 -2.81 4.82 -19.16
N GLU A 123 -1.90 3.88 -18.93
CA GLU A 123 -1.16 3.17 -19.97
C GLU A 123 -1.29 1.66 -19.78
N ARG A 124 -1.39 0.92 -20.89
CA ARG A 124 -1.28 -0.55 -20.85
C ARG A 124 0.18 -0.93 -21.00
N VAL A 125 0.67 -1.72 -20.05
CA VAL A 125 2.07 -2.16 -19.98
C VAL A 125 2.16 -3.61 -19.54
N VAL A 126 3.25 -4.28 -19.86
CA VAL A 126 3.62 -5.56 -19.21
C VAL A 126 4.59 -5.23 -18.09
N PHE A 127 4.18 -5.47 -16.84
CA PHE A 127 5.03 -5.25 -15.66
C PHE A 127 5.29 -6.60 -14.98
N HIS A 128 6.57 -6.99 -14.87
CA HIS A 128 6.99 -8.30 -14.35
C HIS A 128 6.22 -9.49 -14.96
N GLY A 129 6.03 -9.47 -16.29
CA GLY A 129 5.35 -10.54 -17.03
C GLY A 129 3.82 -10.54 -16.92
N LYS A 130 3.22 -9.53 -16.27
CA LYS A 130 1.76 -9.38 -16.14
C LYS A 130 1.27 -8.18 -16.96
N GLU A 131 0.29 -8.40 -17.83
CA GLU A 131 -0.49 -7.33 -18.46
C GLU A 131 -1.12 -6.45 -17.37
N SER A 132 -0.92 -5.14 -17.46
CA SER A 132 -1.25 -4.19 -16.39
C SER A 132 -1.75 -2.87 -16.96
N ILE A 133 -2.61 -2.20 -16.20
CA ILE A 133 -2.95 -0.79 -16.40
C ILE A 133 -2.11 0.02 -15.41
N ARG A 134 -1.21 0.86 -15.91
CA ARG A 134 -0.33 1.71 -15.13
C ARG A 134 -0.94 3.10 -14.96
N MET A 135 -0.95 3.58 -13.72
CA MET A 135 -1.42 4.90 -13.33
C MET A 135 -0.31 5.65 -12.61
N ARG A 136 0.01 6.86 -13.07
CA ARG A 136 1.00 7.73 -12.44
C ARG A 136 0.34 8.61 -11.39
N VAL A 137 0.95 8.71 -10.22
CA VAL A 137 0.49 9.56 -9.12
C VAL A 137 1.69 10.30 -8.52
N THR A 138 1.57 11.60 -8.37
CA THR A 138 2.48 12.42 -7.57
C THR A 138 1.75 12.98 -6.37
N TYR A 139 2.47 13.53 -5.40
CA TYR A 139 1.89 14.14 -4.22
C TYR A 139 2.30 15.60 -4.12
N ASP A 140 1.55 16.37 -3.32
CA ASP A 140 2.01 17.69 -2.90
C ASP A 140 3.40 17.56 -2.23
N PRO A 141 4.36 18.46 -2.52
CA PRO A 141 5.68 18.42 -1.90
C PRO A 141 5.68 18.41 -0.35
N SER A 142 4.61 18.90 0.30
CA SER A 142 4.45 18.81 1.76
C SER A 142 4.15 17.39 2.26
N VAL A 143 3.69 16.50 1.38
CA VAL A 143 3.35 15.10 1.67
C VAL A 143 4.50 14.17 1.25
N GLY A 144 5.02 14.35 0.04
CA GLY A 144 6.11 13.55 -0.48
C GLY A 144 6.56 14.00 -1.87
N SER A 145 7.84 13.78 -2.17
CA SER A 145 8.45 14.16 -3.46
C SER A 145 8.52 13.01 -4.48
N ASP A 146 8.16 11.80 -4.06
CA ASP A 146 8.32 10.61 -4.89
C ASP A 146 7.29 10.57 -6.01
N THR A 147 7.70 10.04 -7.17
CA THR A 147 6.78 9.73 -8.26
C THR A 147 6.34 8.27 -8.14
N TRP A 148 5.04 8.05 -8.00
CA TRP A 148 4.45 6.74 -7.84
C TRP A 148 3.79 6.24 -9.14
N TYR A 149 3.86 4.94 -9.34
CA TYR A 149 3.17 4.18 -10.35
C TYR A 149 2.40 3.04 -9.70
N PHE A 150 1.10 2.97 -9.97
CA PHE A 150 0.23 1.89 -9.52
C PHE A 150 -0.17 1.03 -10.71
N TYR A 151 -0.14 -0.28 -10.52
CA TYR A 151 -0.39 -1.27 -11.57
C TYR A 151 -1.63 -2.06 -11.21
N PHE A 152 -2.62 -2.05 -12.09
CA PHE A 152 -3.90 -2.72 -11.89
C PHE A 152 -4.06 -3.87 -12.88
N ASN A 153 -4.64 -4.98 -12.41
CA ASN A 153 -5.04 -6.07 -13.27
C ASN A 153 -6.12 -5.59 -14.26
N PRO A 154 -5.97 -5.82 -15.58
CA PRO A 154 -6.89 -5.28 -16.59
C PRO A 154 -8.27 -5.97 -16.64
N GLU A 155 -8.43 -7.12 -15.99
CA GLU A 155 -9.68 -7.89 -15.97
C GLU A 155 -10.57 -7.53 -14.78
N ASN A 156 -9.98 -7.40 -13.59
CA ASN A 156 -10.71 -7.19 -12.34
C ASN A 156 -10.33 -5.91 -11.57
N TYR A 157 -9.37 -5.14 -12.10
CA TYR A 157 -8.87 -3.89 -11.53
C TYR A 157 -8.23 -4.00 -10.13
N ALA A 158 -7.92 -5.22 -9.66
CA ALA A 158 -7.14 -5.40 -8.43
C ALA A 158 -5.79 -4.69 -8.55
N LEU A 159 -5.36 -4.01 -7.50
CA LEU A 159 -4.01 -3.47 -7.39
C LEU A 159 -3.03 -4.65 -7.24
N ILE A 160 -2.10 -4.78 -8.19
CA ILE A 160 -1.19 -5.93 -8.28
C ILE A 160 0.28 -5.55 -8.09
N ALA A 161 0.62 -4.28 -8.23
CA ALA A 161 1.93 -3.76 -7.88
C ALA A 161 1.86 -2.24 -7.68
N TYR A 162 2.87 -1.71 -7.02
CA TYR A 162 3.18 -0.29 -7.06
C TYR A 162 4.69 -0.07 -7.04
N GLN A 163 5.12 1.05 -7.57
CA GLN A 163 6.51 1.42 -7.75
C GLN A 163 6.66 2.90 -7.46
N PHE A 164 7.75 3.29 -6.83
CA PHE A 164 8.06 4.69 -6.61
C PHE A 164 9.51 5.00 -6.95
N TYR A 165 9.74 6.23 -7.37
CA TYR A 165 11.05 6.78 -7.70
C TYR A 165 11.28 8.03 -6.86
N HIS A 166 12.44 8.15 -6.23
CA HIS A 166 12.88 9.42 -5.64
C HIS A 166 13.35 10.37 -6.74
N ASN A 167 14.03 9.83 -7.75
CA ASN A 167 14.42 10.49 -8.98
C ASN A 167 14.24 9.53 -10.17
N GLU A 168 13.12 9.73 -10.87
CA GLU A 168 12.73 8.94 -12.04
C GLU A 168 13.79 8.94 -13.15
N ALA A 169 14.57 10.01 -13.31
CA ALA A 169 15.56 10.12 -14.38
C ALA A 169 16.75 9.16 -14.20
N ILE A 170 17.04 8.73 -12.97
CA ILE A 170 18.12 7.77 -12.67
C ILE A 170 17.59 6.39 -12.28
N GLY A 171 16.26 6.22 -12.21
CA GLY A 171 15.62 4.94 -11.94
C GLY A 171 15.85 4.40 -10.53
N ASP A 172 16.01 5.26 -9.52
CA ASP A 172 16.14 4.85 -8.12
C ASP A 172 14.78 4.51 -7.48
N GLY A 173 14.77 4.21 -6.19
CA GLY A 173 13.56 3.79 -5.48
C GLY A 173 13.27 2.30 -5.62
N GLU A 174 12.01 1.93 -5.44
CA GLU A 174 11.61 0.55 -5.22
C GLU A 174 10.32 0.21 -5.96
N TYR A 175 10.12 -1.08 -6.21
CA TYR A 175 8.83 -1.63 -6.61
C TYR A 175 8.41 -2.77 -5.69
N ILE A 176 7.11 -2.89 -5.55
CA ILE A 176 6.44 -3.84 -4.66
C ILE A 176 5.47 -4.66 -5.49
N LEU A 177 5.66 -5.98 -5.46
CA LEU A 177 4.76 -6.95 -6.08
C LEU A 177 3.76 -7.45 -5.04
N LEU A 178 2.48 -7.49 -5.43
CA LEU A 178 1.37 -7.85 -4.55
C LEU A 178 0.82 -9.21 -4.96
N GLU A 179 0.70 -10.09 -3.97
CA GLU A 179 0.22 -11.45 -4.18
C GLU A 179 -0.72 -11.85 -3.04
N GLU A 180 -1.66 -12.73 -3.38
CA GLU A 180 -2.73 -13.19 -2.49
C GLU A 180 -3.58 -12.04 -1.91
N ILE A 181 -4.75 -12.41 -1.37
CA ILE A 181 -5.67 -11.46 -0.75
C ILE A 181 -6.10 -12.03 0.60
N GLU A 182 -6.04 -11.19 1.63
CA GLU A 182 -6.68 -11.43 2.92
C GLU A 182 -7.80 -10.39 3.10
N THR A 183 -8.91 -10.79 3.71
CA THR A 183 -10.01 -9.84 4.00
C THR A 183 -10.05 -9.52 5.48
N ILE A 184 -9.90 -8.25 5.84
CA ILE A 184 -9.93 -7.79 7.24
C ILE A 184 -10.98 -6.70 7.32
N GLU A 185 -11.98 -6.87 8.20
CA GLU A 185 -13.07 -5.90 8.39
C GLU A 185 -13.74 -5.50 7.06
N GLY A 186 -13.87 -6.46 6.13
CA GLY A 186 -14.47 -6.25 4.80
C GLY A 186 -13.55 -5.61 3.75
N ILE A 187 -12.31 -5.29 4.09
CA ILE A 187 -11.30 -4.75 3.16
C ILE A 187 -10.43 -5.90 2.64
N LYS A 188 -10.36 -6.05 1.32
CA LYS A 188 -9.44 -6.98 0.65
C LYS A 188 -8.06 -6.36 0.56
N MET A 189 -7.15 -6.82 1.38
CA MET A 189 -5.77 -6.35 1.42
C MET A 189 -4.85 -7.35 0.72
N PRO A 190 -3.82 -6.90 -0.01
CA PRO A 190 -2.72 -7.77 -0.42
C PRO A 190 -2.15 -8.49 0.79
N LYS A 191 -2.07 -9.82 0.73
CA LYS A 191 -1.52 -10.61 1.83
C LYS A 191 0.01 -10.60 1.80
N ILE A 192 0.60 -10.64 0.60
CA ILE A 192 2.05 -10.67 0.41
C ILE A 192 2.48 -9.40 -0.33
N ARG A 193 3.48 -8.70 0.20
CA ARG A 193 4.18 -7.57 -0.43
C ARG A 193 5.65 -7.87 -0.53
N SER A 194 6.14 -8.11 -1.74
CA SER A 194 7.57 -8.38 -2.00
C SER A 194 8.24 -7.14 -2.57
N TRP A 195 9.27 -6.67 -1.88
CA TRP A 195 9.97 -5.41 -2.14
C TRP A 195 11.28 -5.63 -2.90
N TYR A 196 11.55 -4.77 -3.88
CA TYR A 196 12.71 -4.84 -4.74
C TYR A 196 13.22 -3.45 -5.09
N TYR A 197 14.51 -3.30 -5.34
CA TYR A 197 15.05 -2.05 -5.87
C TYR A 197 14.79 -1.90 -7.37
N ASN A 198 14.47 -0.68 -7.81
CA ASN A 198 14.23 -0.38 -9.23
C ASN A 198 15.48 -0.56 -10.11
N ASN A 199 16.66 -0.25 -9.57
CA ASN A 199 17.91 -0.16 -10.32
C ASN A 199 18.43 -1.51 -10.83
N ASP A 200 18.31 -2.56 -10.03
CA ASP A 200 18.87 -3.89 -10.33
C ASP A 200 17.89 -5.05 -10.09
N GLY A 201 16.67 -4.76 -9.63
CA GLY A 201 15.65 -5.75 -9.32
C GLY A 201 16.01 -6.65 -8.13
N SER A 202 16.98 -6.25 -7.30
CA SER A 202 17.41 -7.07 -6.17
C SER A 202 16.36 -7.05 -5.06
N TYR A 203 16.14 -8.24 -4.49
CA TYR A 203 15.17 -8.47 -3.42
C TYR A 203 15.59 -7.81 -2.11
N ILE A 204 14.67 -7.06 -1.51
CA ILE A 204 14.85 -6.36 -0.24
C ILE A 204 14.27 -7.21 0.90
N GLY A 205 13.01 -7.60 0.76
CA GLY A 205 12.25 -8.26 1.82
C GLY A 205 10.80 -8.48 1.44
N THR A 206 10.08 -9.18 2.30
CA THR A 206 8.66 -9.46 2.14
C THR A 206 7.92 -9.16 3.44
N ASP A 207 6.81 -8.45 3.31
CA ASP A 207 5.80 -8.32 4.35
C ASP A 207 4.66 -9.30 4.05
N GLU A 208 4.43 -10.27 4.93
CA GLU A 208 3.34 -11.24 4.84
C GLU A 208 2.33 -11.01 5.96
N LEU A 209 1.06 -10.86 5.60
CA LEU A 209 -0.04 -10.79 6.54
C LEU A 209 -0.39 -12.21 7.00
N LEU A 210 -0.17 -12.49 8.29
CA LEU A 210 -0.36 -13.84 8.86
C LEU A 210 -1.78 -14.07 9.40
N ILE A 211 -2.34 -13.08 10.11
CA ILE A 211 -3.63 -13.18 10.79
C ILE A 211 -4.29 -11.79 10.79
N GLY A 212 -5.51 -11.70 10.25
CA GLY A 212 -6.45 -10.63 10.58
C GLY A 212 -7.24 -11.02 11.83
N ARG A 213 -7.30 -10.16 12.84
CA ARG A 213 -8.23 -10.34 13.97
C ARG A 213 -9.34 -9.31 13.85
N ASP A 214 -10.55 -9.79 13.62
CA ASP A 214 -11.74 -8.95 13.69
C ASP A 214 -11.90 -8.38 15.10
N SER A 215 -12.26 -7.09 15.16
CA SER A 215 -12.46 -6.28 16.35
C SER A 215 -13.47 -6.86 17.36
N SER A 216 -14.30 -7.82 16.93
CA SER A 216 -15.31 -8.50 17.75
C SER A 216 -14.78 -9.51 18.78
N ASN A 217 -13.46 -9.69 18.90
CA ASN A 217 -12.84 -10.58 19.89
C ASN A 217 -12.03 -9.84 20.99
N ARG A 218 -12.44 -8.61 21.36
CA ARG A 218 -11.93 -7.91 22.55
C ARG A 218 -12.99 -7.84 23.65
#